data_AF-F3GNL5-F1
#
_entry.id   AF-F3GNL5-F1
#
_cell.length_a   1.000
_cell.length_b   1.000
_cell.length_c   1.000
_cell.angle_alpha   90.00
_cell.angle_beta   90.00
_cell.angle_gamma   90.00
#
_symmetry.space_group_name_H-M   'P 1'
#
loop_
_entity.id
_entity.type
_entity.pdbx_description
1 polymer ?
#
loop_
_entity_poly.entity_id
_entity_poly.type
_entity_poly.pdbx_seq_one_letter_code
_entity_poly.pdbx_strand_id
1 'polypeptide(L)'
;KLAAQITETLNKALGQARQVKDVKIRQGSRNSYPVYDDKGQKITGWRERAELRLESADFAVLSKLTGELLTDLKMGGMDFSISPS
;
A
#
# COMPACT_ATOMS: atom_id res chain seq x y z
N LYS A 1 -7.19 6.58 -16.47
CA LYS A 1 -6.64 5.20 -16.51
C LYS A 1 -5.79 4.89 -15.28
N LEU A 2 -4.84 5.76 -14.89
CA LEU A 2 -3.98 5.53 -13.72
C LEU A 2 -4.74 5.30 -12.41
N ALA A 3 -5.73 6.13 -12.08
CA ALA A 3 -6.55 5.94 -10.88
C ALA A 3 -7.27 4.58 -10.83
N ALA A 4 -7.74 4.08 -11.97
CA ALA A 4 -8.40 2.78 -12.06
C ALA A 4 -7.40 1.63 -11.83
N GLN A 5 -6.21 1.72 -12.43
CA GLN A 5 -5.13 0.74 -12.22
C GLN A 5 -4.70 0.67 -10.75
N ILE A 6 -4.52 1.81 -10.09
CA ILE A 6 -4.17 1.87 -8.66
C ILE A 6 -5.25 1.21 -7.81
N THR A 7 -6.52 1.51 -8.08
CA THR A 7 -7.66 0.89 -7.38
C THR A 7 -7.70 -0.62 -7.60
N GLU A 8 -7.44 -1.09 -8.82
CA GLU A 8 -7.41 -2.52 -9.15
C GLU A 8 -6.29 -3.25 -8.41
N THR A 9 -5.07 -2.72 -8.44
CA THR A 9 -3.92 -3.26 -7.68
C THR A 9 -4.21 -3.28 -6.18
N LEU A 10 -4.79 -2.20 -5.64
CA LEU A 10 -5.14 -2.12 -4.21
C LEU A 10 -6.20 -3.15 -3.81
N ASN A 11 -7.21 -3.34 -4.66
CA ASN A 11 -8.27 -4.32 -4.41
C ASN A 11 -7.74 -5.76 -4.47
N LYS A 12 -6.82 -6.06 -5.39
CA LYS A 12 -6.14 -7.36 -5.45
C LYS A 12 -5.36 -7.62 -4.16
N ALA A 13 -4.55 -6.66 -3.72
CA ALA A 13 -3.79 -6.75 -2.48
C ALA A 13 -4.69 -6.90 -1.24
N LEU A 14 -5.80 -6.14 -1.19
CA LEU A 14 -6.79 -6.25 -0.12
C LEU A 14 -7.46 -7.63 -0.10
N GLY A 15 -7.76 -8.20 -1.27
CA GLY A 15 -8.29 -9.56 -1.41
C GLY A 15 -7.34 -10.62 -0.87
N GLN A 16 -6.06 -10.55 -1.22
CA GLN A 16 -5.01 -11.45 -0.71
C GLN A 16 -4.84 -11.29 0.81
N ALA A 17 -4.70 -10.06 1.29
CA ALA A 17 -4.50 -9.80 2.72
C ALA A 17 -5.66 -10.31 3.58
N ARG A 18 -6.91 -10.18 3.10
CA ARG A 18 -8.11 -10.66 3.83
C ARG A 18 -8.17 -12.18 4.02
N GLN A 19 -7.40 -12.96 3.26
CA GLN A 19 -7.34 -14.41 3.43
C GLN A 19 -6.45 -14.84 4.59
N VAL A 20 -5.59 -13.94 5.08
CA VAL A 20 -4.65 -14.21 6.16
C VAL A 20 -5.28 -13.86 7.50
N LYS A 21 -5.40 -14.86 8.38
CA LYS A 21 -5.87 -14.66 9.75
C LYS A 21 -4.85 -13.87 10.57
N ASP A 22 -5.31 -13.26 11.65
CA ASP A 22 -4.48 -12.55 12.62
C ASP A 22 -3.73 -11.32 12.05
N VAL A 23 -4.06 -10.88 10.83
CA VAL A 23 -3.60 -9.61 10.26
C VAL A 23 -4.78 -8.63 10.20
N LYS A 24 -4.66 -7.51 10.92
CA LYS A 24 -5.56 -6.36 10.79
C LYS A 24 -5.14 -5.54 9.58
N ILE A 25 -6.11 -5.18 8.75
CA ILE A 25 -5.88 -4.42 7.52
C ILE A 25 -6.60 -3.08 7.63
N ARG A 26 -5.89 -1.99 7.34
CA ARG A 26 -6.46 -0.65 7.26
C ARG A 26 -6.06 0.00 5.94
N GLN A 27 -7.00 0.71 5.32
CA GLN A 27 -6.68 1.60 4.21
C GLN A 27 -6.02 2.87 4.77
N GLY A 28 -4.91 3.27 4.17
CA GLY A 28 -4.16 4.48 4.52
C GLY A 28 -4.54 5.65 3.63
N SER A 29 -3.58 6.56 3.41
CA SER A 29 -3.80 7.75 2.59
C SER A 29 -3.95 7.39 1.10
N ARG A 30 -4.76 8.19 0.38
CA ARG A 30 -4.83 8.15 -1.08
C ARG A 30 -4.70 9.56 -1.63
N ASN A 31 -3.65 9.80 -2.41
CA ASN A 31 -3.29 11.12 -2.91
C ASN A 31 -2.97 11.07 -4.42
N SER A 32 -3.37 12.13 -5.12
CA SER A 32 -3.15 12.32 -6.55
C SER A 32 -2.42 13.64 -6.75
N TYR A 33 -1.30 13.64 -7.48
CA TYR A 33 -0.50 14.85 -7.69
C TYR A 33 -0.01 14.96 -9.13
N PRO A 34 0.04 16.19 -9.69
CA PRO A 34 0.58 16.40 -11.03
C PRO A 34 2.09 16.17 -11.04
N VAL A 35 2.57 15.57 -12.11
CA VAL A 35 3.99 15.48 -12.46
C VAL A 35 4.24 16.50 -13.56
N TYR A 36 5.22 17.38 -13.34
CA TYR A 36 5.57 18.42 -14.30
C TYR A 36 6.77 17.99 -15.16
N ASP A 37 6.98 18.68 -16.29
CA ASP A 37 8.24 18.63 -17.04
C ASP A 37 9.40 19.20 -16.22
N ASP A 38 10.63 19.00 -16.70
CA ASP A 38 11.85 19.44 -16.01
C ASP A 38 11.92 20.96 -15.82
N LYS A 39 11.10 21.72 -16.55
CA LYS A 39 11.00 23.18 -16.45
C LYS A 39 9.86 23.63 -15.53
N GLY A 40 9.05 22.71 -15.00
CA GLY A 40 7.90 23.01 -14.14
C GLY A 40 6.73 23.69 -14.85
N GLN A 41 6.71 23.73 -16.18
CA GLN A 41 5.78 24.57 -16.96
C GLN A 41 4.55 23.80 -17.43
N LYS A 42 4.66 22.49 -17.60
CA LYS A 42 3.57 21.66 -18.12
C LYS A 42 3.42 20.39 -17.31
N ILE A 43 2.17 20.00 -17.08
CA ILE A 43 1.85 18.69 -16.51
C ILE A 43 2.16 17.64 -17.58
N THR A 44 3.14 16.78 -17.32
CA THR A 44 3.54 15.65 -18.16
C THR A 44 2.81 14.36 -17.78
N GLY A 45 2.24 14.32 -16.58
CA GLY A 45 1.45 13.19 -16.11
C GLY A 45 0.84 13.42 -14.73
N TRP A 46 0.20 12.38 -14.21
CA TRP A 46 -0.29 12.33 -12.84
C TRP A 46 0.41 11.19 -12.11
N ARG A 47 0.65 11.37 -10.82
CA ARG A 47 1.11 10.31 -9.93
C ARG A 47 0.06 10.09 -8.86
N GLU A 48 -0.24 8.83 -8.64
CA GLU A 48 -1.25 8.38 -7.71
C GLU A 48 -0.56 7.50 -6.67
N ARG A 49 -0.90 7.70 -5.39
CA ARG A 49 -0.44 6.86 -4.28
C ARG A 49 -1.64 6.47 -3.44
N ALA A 50 -1.76 5.18 -3.14
CA ALA A 50 -2.71 4.64 -2.18
C ALA A 50 -1.97 3.68 -1.25
N GLU A 51 -2.37 3.65 0.02
CA GLU A 51 -1.66 2.88 1.04
C GLU A 51 -2.56 1.83 1.70
N LEU A 52 -1.97 0.69 2.03
CA LEU A 52 -2.53 -0.31 2.95
C LEU A 52 -1.59 -0.42 4.15
N ARG A 53 -2.17 -0.50 5.33
CA ARG A 53 -1.47 -0.74 6.58
C ARG A 53 -1.87 -2.11 7.11
N LEU A 54 -0.86 -2.93 7.38
CA LEU A 54 -0.99 -4.27 7.90
C LEU A 54 -0.43 -4.30 9.32
N GLU A 55 -1.18 -4.87 10.25
CA GLU A 55 -0.79 -4.96 11.65
C GLU A 55 -1.07 -6.38 12.15
N SER A 56 -0.12 -6.99 12.84
CA SER A 56 -0.30 -8.28 13.49
C SER A 56 0.56 -8.37 14.75
N ALA A 57 0.11 -9.18 15.71
CA ALA A 57 0.96 -9.62 16.82
C ALA A 57 1.87 -10.80 16.41
N ASP A 58 1.58 -11.47 15.28
CA ASP A 58 2.40 -12.53 14.71
C ASP A 58 3.29 -11.96 13.59
N PHE A 59 4.57 -11.78 13.92
CA PHE A 59 5.55 -11.25 12.97
C PHE A 59 5.81 -12.18 11.78
N ALA A 60 5.75 -13.50 11.97
CA ALA A 60 6.02 -14.45 10.90
C ALA A 60 4.91 -14.40 9.84
N VAL A 61 3.66 -14.37 10.30
CA VAL A 61 2.48 -14.22 9.42
C VAL A 61 2.53 -12.88 8.68
N LEU A 62 2.81 -11.78 9.40
CA LEU A 62 2.89 -10.44 8.81
C LEU A 62 4.01 -10.32 7.76
N SER A 63 5.19 -10.87 8.05
CA SER A 63 6.34 -10.82 7.14
C SER A 63 6.09 -11.63 5.87
N LYS A 64 5.48 -12.80 6.00
CA LYS A 64 5.10 -13.64 4.85
C LYS A 64 4.12 -12.91 3.94
N LEU A 65 3.01 -12.41 4.48
CA LEU A 65 2.02 -11.66 3.71
C LEU A 65 2.63 -10.42 3.06
N THR A 66 3.48 -9.70 3.80
CA THR A 66 4.18 -8.53 3.27
C THR A 66 5.05 -8.91 2.06
N GLY A 67 5.81 -10.00 2.16
CA GLY A 67 6.60 -10.54 1.04
C GLY A 67 5.76 -10.89 -0.18
N GLU A 68 4.60 -11.52 0.00
CA GLU A 68 3.67 -11.86 -1.08
C GLU A 68 3.14 -10.60 -1.79
N LEU A 69 2.74 -9.59 -1.01
CA LEU A 69 2.19 -8.32 -1.53
C LEU A 69 3.22 -7.45 -2.25
N LEU A 70 4.51 -7.60 -1.95
CA LEU A 70 5.59 -6.87 -2.64
C LEU A 70 5.72 -7.21 -4.13
N THR A 71 5.06 -8.28 -4.59
CA THR A 71 4.94 -8.60 -6.02
C THR A 71 4.20 -7.50 -6.79
N ASP A 72 3.17 -6.91 -6.17
CA ASP A 72 2.29 -5.92 -6.80
C ASP A 72 2.42 -4.51 -6.15
N LEU A 73 2.87 -4.44 -4.90
CA LEU A 73 2.99 -3.22 -4.10
C LEU A 73 4.45 -2.89 -3.76
N LYS A 74 4.69 -1.66 -3.29
CA LYS A 74 5.98 -1.25 -2.72
C LYS A 74 5.83 -0.98 -1.23
N MET A 75 6.82 -1.38 -0.44
CA MET A 75 6.85 -1.08 0.99
C MET A 75 6.99 0.44 1.20
N GLY A 76 6.06 1.03 1.98
CA GLY A 76 6.14 2.44 2.38
C GLY A 76 6.94 2.65 3.66
N GLY A 77 6.90 1.69 4.58
CA GLY A 77 7.59 1.71 5.88
C GLY A 77 7.26 0.45 6.69
N MET A 78 8.01 0.23 7.77
CA MET A 78 7.79 -0.83 8.73
C MET A 78 8.14 -0.31 10.12
N ASP A 79 7.17 -0.43 11.04
CA ASP A 79 7.31 0.05 12.41
C ASP A 79 7.02 -1.10 13.37
N PHE A 80 7.80 -1.17 14.44
CA PHE A 80 7.62 -2.13 15.53
C PHE A 80 7.27 -1.37 16.80
N SER A 81 6.19 -1.79 17.46
CA SER A 81 5.82 -1.25 18.76
C SER A 81 5.47 -2.38 19.71
N ILE A 82 5.73 -2.14 20.99
CA ILE A 82 5.18 -2.96 22.06
C ILE A 82 3.74 -2.47 22.23
N SER A 83 2.75 -3.31 21.91
CA SER A 83 1.37 -2.95 22.21
C SER A 83 1.19 -2.96 23.73
N PRO A 84 0.80 -1.85 24.37
CA PRO A 84 0.30 -1.95 25.74
C PRO A 84 -0.92 -2.89 25.70
N SER A 85 -0.89 -3.88 26.58
CA SER A 85 -2.00 -4.79 26.85
C SER A 85 -3.18 -4.05 27.46
#